data_AF-A0A3D8SEE9-F1
#
_entry.id   AF-A0A3D8SEE9-F1
#
_cell.length_a   1.000
_cell.length_b   1.000
_cell.length_c   1.000
_cell.angle_alpha   90.00
_cell.angle_beta   90.00
_cell.angle_gamma   90.00
#
_symmetry.space_group_name_H-M   'P 1'
#
loop_
_entity.id
_entity.type
_entity.pdbx_description
1 polymer ?
#
loop_
_entity_poly.entity_id
_entity_poly.type
_entity_poly.pdbx_seq_one_letter_code
_entity_poly.pdbx_strand_id
1 'polypeptide(L)'
;MTKITVPDFFPPLTLLPQRALCYIKAKFPAEVFEKAYLALFNAMWVPPNVNVTVPEEFRSTVAEMNLFNDKEVDEIVHAPTEKEWKDCLLANTQKVLDQGAFGAPWFWVKNAEGNEEPFFGSDRFHFMWAFLGIPFNDIKIVAKEGKAKL
;
A
#
# COMPACT_ATOMS: atom_id res chain seq x y z
N MET A 1 8.57 -1.67 -18.93
CA MET A 1 8.34 -1.13 -17.57
C MET A 1 6.92 -0.57 -17.56
N THR A 2 6.08 -0.97 -16.62
CA THR A 2 4.71 -0.41 -16.49
C THR A 2 4.82 1.08 -16.25
N LYS A 3 4.19 1.90 -17.08
CA LYS A 3 4.24 3.35 -16.96
C LYS A 3 3.29 3.79 -15.84
N ILE A 4 3.84 4.38 -14.79
CA ILE A 4 3.06 5.02 -13.72
C ILE A 4 2.79 6.47 -14.13
N THR A 5 1.57 6.95 -13.94
CA THR A 5 1.15 8.33 -14.17
C THR A 5 0.40 8.87 -12.97
N VAL A 6 0.56 10.17 -12.69
CA VAL A 6 -0.25 10.86 -11.69
C VAL A 6 -1.65 11.07 -12.27
N PRO A 7 -2.73 10.59 -11.62
CA PRO A 7 -4.08 10.81 -12.10
C PRO A 7 -4.54 12.26 -11.93
N ASP A 8 -5.45 12.73 -12.78
CA ASP A 8 -6.01 14.09 -12.70
C ASP A 8 -6.81 14.35 -11.41
N PHE A 9 -7.26 13.30 -10.73
CA PHE A 9 -7.97 13.37 -9.45
C PHE A 9 -7.06 13.33 -8.21
N PHE A 10 -5.73 13.43 -8.40
CA PHE A 10 -4.77 13.37 -7.29
C PHE A 10 -4.62 14.72 -6.55
N PRO A 11 -4.50 14.75 -5.21
CA PRO A 11 -4.57 13.62 -4.27
C PRO A 11 -6.01 13.27 -3.85
N PRO A 12 -6.45 12.01 -3.94
CA PRO A 12 -7.79 11.62 -3.53
C PRO A 12 -7.87 11.26 -2.04
N LEU A 13 -9.05 11.43 -1.44
CA LEU A 13 -9.35 10.91 -0.09
C LEU A 13 -9.72 9.42 -0.17
N THR A 14 -8.79 8.54 0.15
CA THR A 14 -8.92 7.08 -0.07
C THR A 14 -9.63 6.31 1.04
N LEU A 15 -10.55 6.93 1.80
CA LEU A 15 -11.23 6.25 2.91
C LEU A 15 -12.01 5.00 2.48
N LEU A 16 -12.69 5.06 1.33
CA LEU A 16 -13.47 3.94 0.80
C LEU A 16 -12.60 2.69 0.52
N PRO A 17 -11.57 2.75 -0.36
CA PRO A 17 -10.74 1.58 -0.63
C PRO A 17 -9.93 1.14 0.60
N GLN A 18 -9.48 2.05 1.47
CA GLN A 18 -8.72 1.69 2.67
C GLN A 18 -9.55 0.92 3.71
N ARG A 19 -10.83 1.29 3.90
CA ARG A 19 -11.73 0.54 4.78
C ARG A 19 -12.09 -0.83 4.20
N ALA A 20 -12.30 -0.91 2.88
CA ALA A 20 -12.52 -2.18 2.22
C ALA A 20 -11.30 -3.11 2.35
N LEU A 21 -10.08 -2.57 2.25
CA LEU A 21 -8.85 -3.34 2.49
C LEU A 21 -8.74 -3.86 3.93
N CYS A 22 -9.30 -3.15 4.91
CA CYS A 22 -9.40 -3.67 6.28
C CYS A 22 -10.32 -4.91 6.33
N TYR A 23 -11.48 -4.88 5.66
CA TYR A 23 -12.37 -6.04 5.51
C TYR A 23 -11.66 -7.22 4.84
N ILE A 24 -11.04 -6.95 3.67
CA ILE A 24 -10.38 -8.00 2.88
C ILE A 24 -9.26 -8.66 3.72
N LYS A 25 -8.44 -7.86 4.40
CA LYS A 25 -7.35 -8.37 5.26
C LYS A 25 -7.85 -9.26 6.40
N ALA A 26 -9.03 -8.96 6.94
CA ALA A 26 -9.59 -9.68 8.07
C ALA A 26 -10.34 -10.96 7.67
N LYS A 27 -10.91 -11.02 6.46
CA LYS A 27 -11.80 -12.10 6.03
C LYS A 27 -11.18 -13.09 5.03
N PHE A 28 -10.12 -12.70 4.34
CA PHE A 28 -9.51 -13.51 3.27
C PHE A 28 -8.04 -13.85 3.56
N PRO A 29 -7.47 -14.86 2.89
CA PRO A 29 -6.05 -15.19 2.99
C PRO A 29 -5.15 -14.01 2.61
N ALA A 30 -3.93 -13.98 3.18
CA ALA A 30 -2.95 -12.91 2.94
C ALA A 30 -2.66 -12.69 1.45
N GLU A 31 -2.56 -13.76 0.67
CA GLU A 31 -2.33 -13.68 -0.78
C GLU A 31 -3.47 -12.95 -1.52
N VAL A 32 -4.73 -13.16 -1.10
CA VAL A 32 -5.88 -12.46 -1.68
C VAL A 32 -5.84 -10.98 -1.34
N PHE A 33 -5.51 -10.64 -0.08
CA PHE A 33 -5.31 -9.26 0.35
C PHE A 33 -4.20 -8.55 -0.45
N GLU A 34 -3.04 -9.19 -0.61
CA GLU A 34 -1.91 -8.63 -1.35
C GLU A 34 -2.25 -8.38 -2.83
N LYS A 35 -2.94 -9.33 -3.47
CA LYS A 35 -3.42 -9.19 -4.85
C LYS A 35 -4.44 -8.07 -4.99
N ALA A 36 -5.41 -7.98 -4.07
CA ALA A 36 -6.41 -6.92 -4.07
C ALA A 36 -5.79 -5.54 -3.83
N TYR A 37 -4.85 -5.42 -2.88
CA TYR A 37 -4.09 -4.21 -2.63
C TYR A 37 -3.33 -3.75 -3.88
N LEU A 38 -2.61 -4.66 -4.53
CA LEU A 38 -1.86 -4.36 -5.75
C LEU A 38 -2.79 -3.95 -6.90
N ALA A 39 -3.94 -4.61 -7.05
CA ALA A 39 -4.93 -4.26 -8.06
C ALA A 39 -5.50 -2.85 -7.85
N LEU A 40 -5.86 -2.47 -6.62
CA LEU A 40 -6.30 -1.10 -6.31
C LEU A 40 -5.18 -0.07 -6.52
N PHE A 41 -3.94 -0.42 -6.18
CA PHE A 41 -2.78 0.46 -6.42
C PHE A 41 -2.57 0.69 -7.92
N ASN A 42 -2.64 -0.37 -8.73
CA ASN A 42 -2.53 -0.28 -10.18
C ASN A 42 -3.68 0.51 -10.79
N ALA A 43 -4.92 0.29 -10.35
CA ALA A 43 -6.07 1.05 -10.80
C ALA A 43 -5.87 2.56 -10.60
N MET A 44 -5.29 2.97 -9.46
CA MET A 44 -4.96 4.39 -9.25
C MET A 44 -3.80 4.86 -10.12
N TRP A 45 -2.68 4.13 -10.18
CA TRP A 45 -1.40 4.69 -10.65
C TRP A 45 -0.97 4.28 -12.06
N VAL A 46 -1.60 3.27 -12.66
CA VAL A 46 -1.25 2.75 -13.98
C VAL A 46 -2.38 3.06 -14.96
N PRO A 47 -2.11 3.69 -16.13
CA PRO A 47 -3.12 3.95 -17.13
C PRO A 47 -3.84 2.68 -17.64
N PRO A 48 -5.16 2.74 -17.87
CA PRO A 48 -6.04 3.89 -17.60
C PRO A 48 -6.26 4.08 -16.08
N ASN A 49 -6.07 5.31 -15.59
CA ASN A 49 -6.26 5.61 -14.16
C ASN A 49 -7.74 5.59 -13.81
N VAL A 50 -8.11 4.85 -12.77
CA VAL A 50 -9.48 4.70 -12.26
C VAL A 50 -9.58 5.36 -10.90
N ASN A 51 -10.60 6.21 -10.72
CA ASN A 51 -10.87 6.84 -9.43
C ASN A 51 -11.62 5.89 -8.50
N VAL A 52 -10.89 4.98 -7.86
CA VAL A 52 -11.43 4.00 -6.90
C VAL A 52 -11.99 4.61 -5.60
N THR A 53 -12.10 5.93 -5.50
CA THR A 53 -12.89 6.59 -4.44
C THR A 53 -14.35 6.79 -4.82
N VAL A 54 -14.68 6.66 -6.12
CA VAL A 54 -16.05 6.64 -6.62
C VAL A 54 -16.62 5.22 -6.42
N PRO A 55 -17.78 5.06 -5.76
CA PRO A 55 -18.35 3.74 -5.45
C PRO A 55 -18.52 2.81 -6.65
N GLU A 56 -19.02 3.32 -7.78
CA GLU A 56 -19.23 2.52 -9.00
C GLU A 56 -17.91 2.04 -9.61
N GLU A 57 -16.92 2.93 -9.72
CA GLU A 57 -15.57 2.60 -10.20
C GLU A 57 -14.88 1.59 -9.27
N PHE A 58 -15.05 1.75 -7.96
CA PHE A 58 -14.53 0.81 -6.98
C PHE A 58 -15.18 -0.57 -7.11
N ARG A 59 -16.52 -0.65 -7.23
CA ARG A 59 -17.23 -1.92 -7.41
C ARG A 59 -16.76 -2.63 -8.68
N SER A 60 -16.70 -1.93 -9.81
CA SER A 60 -16.21 -2.48 -11.09
C SER A 60 -14.76 -2.98 -10.94
N THR A 61 -13.89 -2.17 -10.33
CA THR A 61 -12.49 -2.54 -10.08
C THR A 61 -12.39 -3.82 -9.24
N VAL A 62 -13.17 -3.96 -8.17
CA VAL A 62 -13.15 -5.15 -7.29
C VAL A 62 -13.66 -6.40 -8.03
N ALA A 63 -14.72 -6.27 -8.83
CA ALA A 63 -15.26 -7.37 -9.63
C ALA A 63 -14.26 -7.85 -10.69
N GLU A 64 -13.58 -6.93 -11.38
CA GLU A 64 -12.61 -7.23 -12.44
C GLU A 64 -11.32 -7.90 -11.93
N MET A 65 -11.05 -7.88 -10.61
CA MET A 65 -9.91 -8.60 -10.03
C MET A 65 -10.00 -10.12 -10.24
N ASN A 66 -11.20 -10.67 -10.46
CA ASN A 66 -11.46 -12.11 -10.50
C ASN A 66 -10.94 -12.85 -9.25
N LEU A 67 -10.94 -12.17 -8.10
CA LEU A 67 -10.55 -12.72 -6.79
C LEU A 67 -11.75 -13.07 -5.92
N PHE A 68 -12.93 -12.55 -6.26
CA PHE A 68 -14.13 -12.57 -5.44
C PHE A 68 -15.33 -13.00 -6.28
N ASN A 69 -16.27 -13.75 -5.69
CA ASN A 69 -17.58 -13.98 -6.30
C ASN A 69 -18.52 -12.77 -6.08
N ASP A 70 -19.65 -12.72 -6.78
CA ASP A 70 -20.58 -11.57 -6.74
C ASP A 70 -21.01 -11.19 -5.32
N LYS A 71 -21.27 -12.17 -4.46
CA LYS A 71 -21.65 -11.92 -3.06
C LYS A 71 -20.50 -11.30 -2.28
N GLU A 72 -19.29 -11.78 -2.45
CA GLU A 72 -18.09 -11.22 -1.81
C GLU A 72 -17.80 -9.81 -2.31
N VAL A 73 -18.02 -9.52 -3.60
CA VAL A 73 -17.92 -8.15 -4.15
C VAL A 73 -18.91 -7.22 -3.44
N ASP A 74 -20.18 -7.63 -3.30
CA ASP A 74 -21.20 -6.83 -2.62
C ASP A 74 -20.84 -6.58 -1.14
N GLU A 75 -20.32 -7.60 -0.44
CA GLU A 75 -19.84 -7.46 0.94
C GLU A 75 -18.65 -6.48 1.03
N ILE A 76 -17.65 -6.60 0.14
CA ILE A 76 -16.47 -5.72 0.10
C ILE A 76 -16.86 -4.27 -0.16
N VAL A 77 -17.84 -4.03 -1.04
CA VAL A 77 -18.34 -2.68 -1.36
C VAL A 77 -19.19 -2.10 -0.23
N HIS A 78 -19.89 -2.95 0.53
CA HIS A 78 -20.70 -2.51 1.67
C HIS A 78 -19.85 -2.20 2.92
N ALA A 79 -18.81 -3.00 3.18
CA ALA A 79 -17.98 -2.93 4.38
C ALA A 79 -17.49 -1.52 4.76
N PRO A 80 -17.05 -0.62 3.85
CA PRO A 80 -16.65 0.75 4.19
C PRO A 80 -17.70 1.59 4.92
N THR A 81 -18.97 1.20 4.88
CA THR A 81 -20.08 1.87 5.56
C THR A 81 -20.27 1.42 7.01
N GLU A 82 -19.79 0.23 7.36
CA GLU A 82 -19.98 -0.36 8.68
C GLU A 82 -19.02 0.25 9.71
N LYS A 83 -19.46 0.29 10.97
CA LYS A 83 -18.67 0.85 12.08
C LYS A 83 -17.35 0.09 12.29
N GLU A 84 -17.39 -1.24 12.17
CA GLU A 84 -16.24 -2.13 12.38
C GLU A 84 -15.04 -1.73 11.51
N TRP A 85 -15.26 -1.52 10.21
CA TRP A 85 -14.18 -1.21 9.26
C TRP A 85 -13.73 0.25 9.30
N LYS A 86 -14.62 1.17 9.70
CA LYS A 86 -14.25 2.54 10.03
C LYS A 86 -13.30 2.59 11.24
N ASP A 87 -13.65 1.86 12.29
CA ASP A 87 -12.85 1.79 13.52
C ASP A 87 -11.54 1.03 13.28
N CYS A 88 -11.55 -0.03 12.46
CA CYS A 88 -10.34 -0.78 12.09
C CYS A 88 -9.31 0.13 11.39
N LEU A 89 -9.74 0.91 10.40
CA LEU A 89 -8.85 1.85 9.73
C LEU A 89 -8.32 2.92 10.71
N LEU A 90 -9.20 3.48 11.53
CA LEU A 90 -8.83 4.48 12.53
C LEU A 90 -7.79 3.93 13.53
N ALA A 91 -8.02 2.73 14.06
CA ALA A 91 -7.13 2.08 15.02
C ALA A 91 -5.77 1.75 14.40
N ASN A 92 -5.74 1.25 13.17
CA ASN A 92 -4.49 1.00 12.45
C ASN A 92 -3.68 2.28 12.23
N THR A 93 -4.35 3.38 11.86
CA THR A 93 -3.71 4.69 11.69
C THR A 93 -3.22 5.24 13.04
N GLN A 94 -4.03 5.18 14.10
CA GLN A 94 -3.64 5.66 15.43
C GLN A 94 -2.43 4.91 15.96
N LYS A 95 -2.38 3.58 15.80
CA LYS A 95 -1.25 2.76 16.20
C LYS A 95 0.07 3.28 15.63
N VAL A 96 0.12 3.58 14.33
CA VAL A 96 1.37 4.04 13.71
C VAL A 96 1.69 5.51 14.06
N LEU A 97 0.67 6.34 14.30
CA LEU A 97 0.87 7.70 14.83
C LEU A 97 1.48 7.66 16.25
N ASP A 98 1.00 6.77 17.12
CA ASP A 98 1.55 6.57 18.46
C ASP A 98 3.01 6.05 18.41
N GLN A 99 3.39 5.38 17.32
CA GLN A 99 4.75 4.96 17.02
C GLN A 99 5.62 6.07 16.40
N GLY A 100 5.09 7.27 16.21
CA GLY A 100 5.81 8.41 15.65
C GLY A 100 5.76 8.53 14.12
N ALA A 101 4.88 7.80 13.44
CA ALA A 101 4.70 7.94 12.00
C ALA A 101 4.21 9.35 11.64
N PHE A 102 4.84 9.96 10.64
CA PHE A 102 4.48 11.29 10.12
C PHE A 102 4.16 11.29 8.62
N GLY A 103 4.18 10.11 7.98
CA GLY A 103 3.94 9.95 6.55
C GLY A 103 3.86 8.48 6.14
N ALA A 104 3.71 8.24 4.84
CA ALA A 104 3.68 6.91 4.25
C ALA A 104 4.64 6.79 3.04
N PRO A 105 5.23 5.61 2.78
CA PRO A 105 5.10 4.38 3.56
C PRO A 105 5.87 4.45 4.90
N TRP A 106 5.35 3.75 5.90
CA TRP A 106 5.94 3.58 7.23
C TRP A 106 6.06 2.09 7.54
N PHE A 107 7.24 1.65 7.96
CA PHE A 107 7.52 0.25 8.28
C PHE A 107 7.94 0.15 9.75
N TRP A 108 7.33 -0.78 10.48
CA TRP A 108 7.77 -1.20 11.81
C TRP A 108 8.42 -2.57 11.68
N VAL A 109 9.74 -2.63 11.80
CA VAL A 109 10.52 -3.83 11.47
C VAL A 109 11.05 -4.46 12.74
N LYS A 110 10.93 -5.78 12.86
CA LYS A 110 11.48 -6.58 13.94
C LYS A 110 12.57 -7.51 13.42
N ASN A 111 13.74 -7.54 14.06
CA ASN A 111 14.83 -8.43 13.69
C ASN A 111 14.80 -9.76 14.47
N ALA A 112 15.72 -10.68 14.14
CA ALA A 112 15.80 -12.01 14.76
C ALA A 112 16.18 -11.98 16.26
N GLU A 113 16.80 -10.89 16.73
CA GLU A 113 17.15 -10.67 18.15
C GLU A 113 15.96 -10.11 18.95
N GLY A 114 14.85 -9.77 18.28
CA GLY A 114 13.66 -9.22 18.89
C GLY A 114 13.65 -7.68 18.99
N ASN A 115 14.68 -6.99 18.50
CA ASN A 115 14.73 -5.53 18.43
C ASN A 115 13.75 -5.02 17.37
N GLU A 116 13.16 -3.84 17.61
CA GLU A 116 12.15 -3.23 16.73
C GLU A 116 12.54 -1.78 16.40
N GLU A 117 12.48 -1.41 15.12
CA GLU A 117 12.87 -0.08 14.63
C GLU A 117 11.90 0.44 13.54
N PRO A 118 11.59 1.75 13.51
CA PRO A 118 10.80 2.37 12.46
C PRO A 118 11.63 2.80 11.24
N PHE A 119 11.05 2.68 10.05
CA PHE A 119 11.62 3.19 8.79
C PHE A 119 10.56 3.92 7.97
N PHE A 120 10.89 5.13 7.50
CA PHE A 120 10.03 5.96 6.65
C PHE A 120 10.58 6.08 5.23
N GLY A 121 9.71 5.90 4.23
CA GLY A 121 10.02 6.12 2.82
C GLY A 121 10.29 4.84 2.03
N SER A 122 10.11 4.92 0.71
CA SER A 122 10.33 3.81 -0.23
C SER A 122 11.79 3.64 -0.67
N ASP A 123 12.69 4.47 -0.13
CA ASP A 123 14.10 4.57 -0.44
C ASP A 123 15.00 4.19 0.75
N ARG A 124 14.44 3.49 1.75
CA ARG A 124 15.13 3.04 2.97
C ARG A 124 15.28 1.53 3.12
N PHE A 125 14.95 0.75 2.09
CA PHE A 125 15.05 -0.71 2.15
C PHE A 125 16.44 -1.23 2.52
N HIS A 126 17.52 -0.56 2.09
CA HIS A 126 18.89 -0.95 2.46
C HIS A 126 19.17 -0.83 3.97
N PHE A 127 18.62 0.18 4.65
CA PHE A 127 18.68 0.25 6.11
C PHE A 127 17.87 -0.86 6.77
N MET A 128 16.70 -1.20 6.22
CA MET A 128 15.89 -2.32 6.72
C MET A 128 16.62 -3.65 6.55
N TRP A 129 17.27 -3.89 5.42
CA TRP A 129 18.05 -5.12 5.17
C TRP A 129 19.25 -5.22 6.10
N ALA A 130 19.99 -4.12 6.31
CA ALA A 130 21.08 -4.07 7.28
C ALA A 130 20.59 -4.39 8.70
N PHE A 131 19.47 -3.80 9.14
CA PHE A 131 18.86 -4.06 10.45
C PHE A 131 18.39 -5.51 10.62
N LEU A 132 17.89 -6.12 9.54
CA LEU A 132 17.46 -7.52 9.50
C LEU A 132 18.62 -8.52 9.34
N GLY A 133 19.85 -8.06 9.12
CA GLY A 133 21.00 -8.92 8.83
C GLY A 133 20.94 -9.61 7.47
N ILE A 134 20.16 -9.08 6.52
CA ILE A 134 20.02 -9.62 5.16
C ILE A 134 21.21 -9.12 4.32
N PRO A 135 22.05 -10.01 3.75
CA PRO A 135 23.15 -9.59 2.89
C PRO A 135 22.62 -8.93 1.60
N PHE A 136 23.19 -7.77 1.24
CA PHE A 136 22.87 -7.07 0.00
C PHE A 136 24.11 -6.39 -0.59
N ASN A 137 24.08 -6.11 -1.89
CA ASN A 137 25.08 -5.26 -2.54
C ASN A 137 24.61 -3.81 -2.42
N ASP A 138 25.36 -3.00 -1.69
CA ASP A 138 25.03 -1.60 -1.48
C ASP A 138 25.25 -0.74 -2.74
N ILE A 139 24.74 0.50 -2.71
CA ILE A 139 24.84 1.46 -3.80
C ILE A 139 26.30 1.92 -3.96
N LYS A 140 26.88 1.65 -5.13
CA LYS A 140 28.24 2.12 -5.48
C LYS A 140 28.18 3.38 -6.34
N ILE A 141 28.82 4.45 -5.88
CA ILE A 141 29.13 5.60 -6.74
C ILE A 141 30.22 5.18 -7.73
N VAL A 142 29.92 5.28 -9.03
CA VAL A 142 30.88 5.01 -10.10
C VAL A 142 31.42 6.32 -10.68
N ALA A 143 32.72 6.38 -10.93
CA ALA A 143 33.32 7.53 -11.59
C ALA A 143 32.76 7.65 -13.02
N LYS A 144 32.42 8.87 -13.43
CA LYS A 144 32.06 9.15 -14.82
C LYS A 144 33.32 9.03 -15.69
N GLU A 145 33.27 8.27 -16.77
CA GLU A 145 34.31 8.36 -17.80
C GLU A 145 34.22 9.73 -18.49
N GLY A 146 35.24 10.56 -18.32
CA GLY A 146 35.31 11.94 -18.82
C GLY A 146 34.96 13.02 -17.80
N LYS A 147 35.38 14.26 -18.07
CA LYS A 147 35.14 15.41 -17.18
C LYS A 147 33.63 15.62 -16.96
N ALA A 148 33.20 15.68 -15.70
CA ALA A 148 31.86 16.16 -15.38
C ALA A 148 31.71 17.58 -15.93
N LYS A 149 30.67 17.82 -16.73
CA LYS A 149 30.23 19.18 -17.04
C LYS A 149 29.47 19.65 -15.81
N LEU A 150 30.10 20.53 -15.04
CA LEU A 150 29.40 21.42 -14.09
C LEU A 150 28.49 22.35 -14.89
#